data_AF-A0A9P8K533-F1
#
_entry.id   AF-A0A9P8K533-F1
#
_cell.length_a   1.000
_cell.length_b   1.000
_cell.length_c   1.000
_cell.angle_alpha   90.00
_cell.angle_beta   90.00
_cell.angle_gamma   90.00
#
_symmetry.space_group_name_H-M   'P 1'
#
loop_
_entity.id
_entity.type
_entity.pdbx_description
1 polymer ?
#
loop_
_entity_poly.entity_id
_entity_poly.type
_entity_poly.pdbx_seq_one_letter_code
_entity_poly.pdbx_strand_id
1 'polypeptide(L)'
;MLRDYEYWRDTDIDITMASELARLEKEEKQKSKEEHREPKALRLGLCVSVYRAVEISGIPKPDPLYWTGYAVVLVQLAISIIPWTIYADRQWLTFMVTAVGTMLAFLSAALPQWKEEKFEVRTQDPGKVVILTQGNGAQHAIAIVCDAINGLDLEALASPYRELKSQAFTRMCSCLLAIAWLCLLICVTGYSGSTWFLLVNGLLGIFHNIIVAGCPRNPSAYGMDLVYEKTFTARKVMTVLADLESYKPRLGASLVPTFFPGELLKREVKFWEYAERRAKAFEGDAKTAKEAKSMPLPWKMPPLEGDGEAKDIQLTSVYGIQDPSAVTSV
;
A
#
# COMPACT_ATOMS: atom_id res chain seq x y z
N MET A 1 -2.17 -3.81 -3.44
CA MET A 1 -1.54 -2.48 -3.26
C MET A 1 -0.06 -2.51 -3.61
N LEU A 2 0.83 -3.08 -2.79
CA LEU A 2 2.26 -3.18 -3.14
C LEU A 2 2.52 -4.07 -4.37
N ARG A 3 1.79 -5.18 -4.49
CA ARG A 3 1.81 -6.07 -5.66
C ARG A 3 1.47 -5.35 -6.97
N ASP A 4 0.45 -4.49 -6.92
CA ASP A 4 -0.11 -3.83 -8.10
C ASP A 4 0.50 -2.44 -8.33
N TYR A 5 1.59 -2.10 -7.63
CA TYR A 5 2.16 -0.75 -7.63
C TYR A 5 2.49 -0.23 -9.03
N GLU A 6 3.01 -1.08 -9.90
CA GLU A 6 3.29 -0.71 -11.29
C GLU A 6 2.05 -0.30 -12.09
N TYR A 7 0.87 -0.82 -11.73
CA TYR A 7 -0.37 -0.51 -12.42
C TYR A 7 -0.95 0.85 -12.01
N TRP A 8 -0.81 1.24 -10.73
CA TRP A 8 -1.44 2.45 -10.20
C TRP A 8 -0.46 3.59 -9.89
N ARG A 9 0.85 3.38 -10.06
CA ARG A 9 1.86 4.43 -9.86
C ARG A 9 1.66 5.59 -10.83
N ASP A 10 1.97 6.79 -10.37
CA ASP A 10 1.97 7.98 -11.21
C ASP A 10 3.08 7.95 -12.29
N THR A 11 2.80 8.52 -13.46
CA THR A 11 3.77 8.60 -14.57
C THR A 11 4.95 9.50 -14.22
N ASP A 12 4.76 10.49 -13.35
CA ASP A 12 5.81 11.39 -12.88
C ASP A 12 6.94 10.65 -12.15
N ILE A 13 6.66 9.49 -11.55
CA ILE A 13 7.67 8.64 -10.92
C ILE A 13 8.64 8.10 -11.97
N ASP A 14 8.11 7.60 -13.10
CA ASP A 14 8.92 7.05 -14.18
C ASP A 14 9.77 8.13 -14.86
N ILE A 15 9.19 9.33 -15.04
CA ILE A 15 9.92 10.50 -15.55
C ILE A 15 11.06 10.87 -14.59
N THR A 16 10.79 10.92 -13.30
CA THR A 16 11.78 11.25 -12.27
C THR A 16 12.93 10.25 -12.27
N MET A 17 12.62 8.95 -12.27
CA MET A 17 13.62 7.88 -12.32
C MET A 17 14.46 7.93 -13.60
N ALA A 18 13.84 8.13 -14.76
CA ALA A 18 14.54 8.23 -16.03
C ALA A 18 15.47 9.46 -16.07
N SER A 19 15.01 10.60 -15.54
CA SER A 19 15.80 11.82 -15.48
C SER A 19 17.04 11.67 -14.60
N GLU A 20 16.91 10.99 -13.45
CA GLU A 20 18.02 10.75 -12.53
C GLU A 20 19.01 9.74 -13.10
N LEU A 21 18.53 8.67 -13.74
CA LEU A 21 19.39 7.74 -14.48
C LEU A 21 20.19 8.46 -15.57
N ALA A 22 19.54 9.30 -16.37
CA ALA A 22 20.20 10.08 -17.43
C ALA A 22 21.25 11.05 -16.87
N ARG A 23 21.00 11.64 -15.69
CA ARG A 23 21.98 12.49 -14.99
C ARG A 23 23.21 11.67 -14.57
N LEU A 24 22.99 10.54 -13.92
CA LEU A 24 24.06 9.64 -13.48
C LEU A 24 24.88 9.11 -14.66
N GLU A 25 24.24 8.76 -15.77
CA GLU A 25 24.94 8.31 -16.98
C GLU A 25 25.83 9.38 -17.59
N LYS A 26 25.41 10.65 -17.57
CA LYS A 26 26.25 11.77 -18.02
C LYS A 26 27.47 11.93 -17.13
N GLU A 27 27.29 11.88 -15.81
CA GLU A 27 28.38 11.98 -14.83
C GLU A 27 29.37 10.82 -14.98
N GLU A 28 28.88 9.58 -15.15
CA GLU A 28 29.74 8.41 -15.33
C GLU A 28 30.49 8.45 -16.67
N LYS A 29 29.85 8.90 -17.76
CA LYS A 29 30.53 9.10 -19.06
C LYS A 29 31.66 10.13 -18.96
N GLN A 30 31.44 11.20 -18.20
CA GLN A 30 32.48 12.20 -17.98
C GLN A 30 33.66 11.61 -17.19
N LYS A 31 33.37 10.95 -16.05
CA LYS A 31 34.41 10.29 -15.22
C LYS A 31 35.16 9.19 -15.97
N SER A 32 34.45 8.41 -16.77
CA SER A 32 35.01 7.34 -17.61
C SER A 32 36.01 7.89 -18.64
N LYS A 33 35.70 9.04 -19.25
CA LYS A 33 36.63 9.72 -20.16
C LYS A 33 37.86 10.27 -19.43
N GLU A 34 37.68 10.88 -18.27
CA GLU A 34 38.78 11.40 -17.45
C GLU A 34 39.71 10.27 -16.99
N GLU A 35 39.15 9.16 -16.53
CA GLU A 35 39.89 8.00 -16.02
C GLU A 35 40.32 6.99 -17.11
N HIS A 36 40.04 7.26 -18.40
CA HIS A 36 40.34 6.37 -19.53
C HIS A 36 39.84 4.92 -19.32
N ARG A 37 38.66 4.76 -18.73
CA ARG A 37 38.03 3.46 -18.46
C ARG A 37 36.72 3.31 -19.20
N GLU A 38 36.23 2.10 -19.39
CA GLU A 38 34.87 1.90 -19.90
C GLU A 38 33.79 2.36 -18.90
N PRO A 39 32.67 2.94 -19.37
CA PRO A 39 31.61 3.42 -18.51
C PRO A 39 30.91 2.25 -17.82
N LYS A 40 30.69 2.37 -16.50
CA LYS A 40 30.00 1.34 -15.72
C LYS A 40 28.49 1.42 -15.93
N ALA A 41 27.82 0.26 -15.97
CA ALA A 41 26.37 0.20 -15.93
C ALA A 41 25.86 0.76 -14.59
N LEU A 42 24.92 1.70 -14.65
CA LEU A 42 24.35 2.38 -13.49
C LEU A 42 22.97 1.82 -13.14
N ARG A 43 22.68 1.78 -11.85
CA ARG A 43 21.37 1.44 -11.31
C ARG A 43 21.03 2.41 -10.19
N LEU A 44 19.75 2.74 -10.07
CA LEU A 44 19.24 3.50 -8.93
C LEU A 44 19.24 2.60 -7.70
N GLY A 45 19.56 3.18 -6.54
CA GLY A 45 19.61 2.42 -5.28
C GLY A 45 18.23 2.29 -4.66
N LEU A 46 17.54 3.43 -4.48
CA LEU A 46 16.21 3.47 -3.89
C LEU A 46 15.37 4.56 -4.60
N CYS A 47 14.07 4.29 -4.71
CA CYS A 47 13.05 5.20 -5.19
C CYS A 47 11.90 5.17 -4.18
N VAL A 48 11.69 6.28 -3.48
CA VAL A 48 10.59 6.44 -2.54
C VAL A 48 9.57 7.42 -3.10
N SER A 49 8.38 6.91 -3.40
CA SER A 49 7.24 7.71 -3.83
C SER A 49 6.40 8.10 -2.61
N VAL A 50 6.20 9.41 -2.43
CA VAL A 50 5.36 9.98 -1.39
C VAL A 50 3.97 10.23 -1.96
N TYR A 51 2.98 9.64 -1.30
CA TYR A 51 1.56 9.87 -1.55
C TYR A 51 0.91 10.48 -0.32
N ARG A 52 0.01 11.42 -0.53
CA ARG A 52 -0.85 11.97 0.50
C ARG A 52 -2.19 11.24 0.48
N ALA A 53 -2.59 10.69 1.62
CA ALA A 53 -3.90 10.08 1.77
C ALA A 53 -4.94 11.15 2.12
N VAL A 54 -5.79 11.48 1.16
CA VAL A 54 -6.89 12.46 1.32
C VAL A 54 -8.02 11.85 2.12
N GLU A 55 -8.32 10.58 1.87
CA GLU A 55 -9.38 9.84 2.54
C GLU A 55 -8.97 8.38 2.73
N ILE A 56 -9.15 7.85 3.95
CA ILE A 56 -8.99 6.43 4.26
C ILE A 56 -10.24 5.99 5.02
N SER A 57 -11.36 5.88 4.31
CA SER A 57 -12.65 5.48 4.91
C SER A 57 -12.86 3.97 4.92
N GLY A 58 -12.07 3.22 4.14
CA GLY A 58 -12.30 1.78 3.92
C GLY A 58 -13.58 1.49 3.15
N ILE A 59 -14.20 2.51 2.55
CA ILE A 59 -15.36 2.35 1.68
C ILE A 59 -14.87 2.24 0.24
N PRO A 60 -14.98 1.06 -0.41
CA PRO A 60 -14.58 0.88 -1.80
C PRO A 60 -15.30 1.86 -2.74
N LYS A 61 -14.55 2.59 -3.57
CA LYS A 61 -15.14 3.29 -4.72
C LYS A 61 -15.36 2.27 -5.86
N PRO A 62 -16.52 2.29 -6.54
CA PRO A 62 -16.81 1.36 -7.61
C PRO A 62 -15.84 1.58 -8.78
N ASP A 63 -15.12 0.53 -9.17
CA ASP A 63 -14.25 0.48 -10.34
C ASP A 63 -14.93 -0.23 -11.52
N PRO A 64 -14.43 -0.15 -12.76
CA PRO A 64 -15.01 -0.89 -13.88
C PRO A 64 -15.14 -2.39 -13.59
N LEU A 65 -14.18 -2.96 -12.85
CA LEU A 65 -14.18 -4.37 -12.46
C LEU A 65 -15.34 -4.71 -11.51
N TYR A 66 -15.73 -3.81 -10.60
CA TYR A 66 -16.93 -3.95 -9.77
C TYR A 66 -18.20 -4.13 -10.61
N TRP A 67 -18.36 -3.33 -11.67
CA TRP A 67 -19.52 -3.43 -12.56
C TRP A 67 -19.56 -4.75 -13.36
N THR A 68 -18.41 -5.35 -13.67
CA THR A 68 -18.38 -6.65 -14.36
C THR A 68 -19.07 -7.76 -13.57
N GLY A 69 -19.08 -7.69 -12.23
CA GLY A 69 -19.80 -8.66 -11.40
C GLY A 69 -21.31 -8.64 -11.65
N TYR A 70 -21.91 -7.46 -11.71
CA TYR A 70 -23.33 -7.31 -12.05
C TYR A 70 -23.62 -7.75 -13.49
N ALA A 71 -22.73 -7.43 -14.43
CA ALA A 71 -22.86 -7.87 -15.81
C ALA A 71 -22.85 -9.42 -15.92
N VAL A 72 -21.95 -10.10 -15.22
CA VAL A 72 -21.87 -11.56 -15.22
C VAL A 72 -23.11 -12.18 -14.59
N VAL A 73 -23.63 -11.63 -13.49
CA VAL A 73 -24.88 -12.07 -12.88
C VAL A 73 -26.05 -11.97 -13.88
N LEU A 74 -26.17 -10.86 -14.60
CA LEU A 74 -27.22 -10.70 -15.62
C LEU A 74 -27.08 -11.72 -16.75
N VAL A 75 -25.86 -12.00 -17.21
CA VAL A 75 -25.59 -13.02 -18.22
C VAL A 75 -25.93 -14.42 -17.71
N GLN A 76 -25.54 -14.78 -16.48
CA GLN A 76 -25.88 -16.06 -15.86
C GLN A 76 -27.40 -16.25 -15.74
N LEU A 77 -28.12 -15.21 -15.33
CA LEU A 77 -29.59 -15.22 -15.28
C LEU A 77 -30.18 -15.41 -16.68
N ALA A 78 -29.69 -14.69 -17.70
CA ALA A 78 -30.16 -14.84 -19.07
C ALA A 78 -29.94 -16.26 -19.63
N ILE A 79 -28.75 -16.84 -19.43
CA ILE A 79 -28.44 -18.23 -19.82
C ILE A 79 -29.37 -19.20 -19.09
N SER A 80 -29.65 -18.95 -17.80
CA SER A 80 -30.50 -19.83 -16.98
C SER A 80 -31.98 -19.84 -17.38
N ILE A 81 -32.45 -18.86 -18.15
CA ILE A 81 -33.83 -18.80 -18.66
C ILE A 81 -34.00 -19.70 -19.89
N ILE A 82 -32.95 -19.98 -20.66
CA ILE A 82 -33.02 -20.75 -21.91
C ILE A 82 -33.69 -22.13 -21.71
N PRO A 83 -33.33 -22.93 -20.68
CA PRO A 83 -33.97 -24.22 -20.45
C PRO A 83 -35.48 -24.12 -20.14
N TRP A 84 -35.89 -23.00 -19.54
CA TRP A 84 -37.27 -22.74 -19.17
C TRP A 84 -38.15 -22.43 -20.39
N THR A 85 -37.62 -21.71 -21.38
CA THR A 85 -38.39 -21.24 -22.54
C THR A 85 -38.39 -22.22 -23.72
N ILE A 86 -37.29 -22.97 -23.93
CA ILE A 86 -37.11 -23.80 -25.14
C ILE A 86 -37.58 -25.25 -24.94
N TYR A 87 -37.38 -25.85 -23.77
CA TYR A 87 -37.71 -27.26 -23.55
C TYR A 87 -39.19 -27.44 -23.21
N ALA A 88 -39.81 -28.48 -23.78
CA ALA A 88 -41.22 -28.80 -23.58
C ALA A 88 -41.59 -29.00 -22.09
N ASP A 89 -40.67 -29.58 -21.31
CA ASP A 89 -40.84 -29.82 -19.87
C ASP A 89 -40.67 -28.56 -19.01
N ARG A 90 -40.40 -27.39 -19.62
CA ARG A 90 -40.20 -26.09 -18.96
C ARG A 90 -39.30 -26.19 -17.74
N GLN A 91 -38.02 -26.45 -17.97
CA GLN A 91 -37.01 -26.74 -16.95
C GLN A 91 -36.64 -25.48 -16.12
N TRP A 92 -37.58 -25.03 -15.28
CA TRP A 92 -37.48 -23.82 -14.45
C TRP A 92 -36.45 -23.92 -13.32
N LEU A 93 -36.05 -25.14 -12.95
CA LEU A 93 -35.11 -25.36 -11.84
C LEU A 93 -33.75 -24.71 -12.10
N THR A 94 -33.27 -24.69 -13.35
CA THR A 94 -31.99 -24.04 -13.70
C THR A 94 -32.01 -22.54 -13.39
N PHE A 95 -33.10 -21.86 -13.73
CA PHE A 95 -33.31 -20.45 -13.39
C PHE A 95 -33.40 -20.25 -11.88
N MET A 96 -34.23 -21.05 -11.20
CA MET A 96 -34.42 -20.95 -9.75
C MET A 96 -33.10 -21.13 -9.00
N VAL A 97 -32.32 -22.16 -9.34
CA VAL A 97 -31.02 -22.43 -8.71
C VAL A 97 -30.05 -21.27 -8.93
N THR A 98 -29.99 -20.72 -10.14
CA THR A 98 -29.10 -19.59 -10.47
C THR A 98 -29.52 -18.34 -9.69
N ALA A 99 -30.82 -18.01 -9.67
CA ALA A 99 -31.34 -16.83 -8.98
C ALA A 99 -31.19 -16.94 -7.45
N VAL A 100 -31.58 -18.08 -6.87
CA VAL A 100 -31.48 -18.31 -5.43
C VAL A 100 -30.01 -18.41 -4.99
N GLY A 101 -29.16 -19.12 -5.73
CA GLY A 101 -27.72 -19.17 -5.48
C GLY A 101 -27.06 -17.79 -5.53
N THR A 102 -27.43 -16.95 -6.50
CA THR A 102 -26.97 -15.56 -6.60
C THR A 102 -27.42 -14.74 -5.39
N MET A 103 -28.69 -14.85 -5.01
CA MET A 103 -29.23 -14.16 -3.83
C MET A 103 -28.51 -14.60 -2.55
N LEU A 104 -28.30 -15.90 -2.35
CA LEU A 104 -27.55 -16.45 -1.22
C LEU A 104 -26.11 -15.93 -1.19
N ALA A 105 -25.45 -15.83 -2.36
CA ALA A 105 -24.11 -15.26 -2.45
C ALA A 105 -24.08 -13.78 -2.03
N PHE A 106 -25.02 -12.96 -2.51
CA PHE A 106 -25.13 -11.55 -2.09
C PHE A 106 -25.43 -11.41 -0.60
N LEU A 107 -26.35 -12.22 -0.05
CA LEU A 107 -26.64 -12.22 1.39
C LEU A 107 -25.42 -12.64 2.22
N SER A 108 -24.64 -13.61 1.71
CA SER A 108 -23.38 -14.03 2.34
C SER A 108 -22.39 -12.87 2.39
N ALA A 109 -22.22 -12.17 1.27
CA ALA A 109 -21.29 -11.04 1.15
C ALA A 109 -21.75 -9.79 1.93
N ALA A 110 -23.06 -9.64 2.14
CA ALA A 110 -23.65 -8.50 2.84
C ALA A 110 -23.63 -8.63 4.38
N LEU A 111 -23.11 -9.74 4.93
CA LEU A 111 -22.98 -9.88 6.38
C LEU A 111 -22.07 -8.76 6.96
N PRO A 112 -22.49 -8.08 8.03
CA PRO A 112 -21.76 -6.94 8.59
C PRO A 112 -20.36 -7.32 9.09
N GLN A 113 -20.19 -8.58 9.53
CA GLN A 113 -18.93 -9.13 10.00
C GLN A 113 -17.79 -8.99 8.99
N TRP A 114 -18.04 -9.09 7.67
CA TRP A 114 -16.98 -8.93 6.68
C TRP A 114 -16.44 -7.50 6.63
N LYS A 115 -17.31 -6.53 6.85
CA LYS A 115 -16.91 -5.12 6.93
C LYS A 115 -16.11 -4.86 8.20
N GLU A 116 -16.54 -5.42 9.32
CA GLU A 116 -15.86 -5.32 10.62
C GLU A 116 -14.47 -5.97 10.56
N GLU A 117 -14.39 -7.21 10.09
CA GLU A 117 -13.12 -7.93 9.92
C GLU A 117 -12.15 -7.22 9.00
N LYS A 118 -12.66 -6.59 7.95
CA LYS A 118 -11.81 -5.94 6.98
C LYS A 118 -11.38 -4.54 7.42
N PHE A 119 -12.26 -3.75 8.02
CA PHE A 119 -12.07 -2.30 8.18
C PHE A 119 -12.30 -1.74 9.59
N GLU A 120 -12.73 -2.53 10.57
CA GLU A 120 -12.87 -2.05 11.95
C GLU A 120 -11.49 -1.92 12.59
N VAL A 121 -10.93 -0.72 12.52
CA VAL A 121 -9.68 -0.37 13.17
C VAL A 121 -9.81 0.99 13.85
N ARG A 122 -8.91 1.26 14.80
CA ARG A 122 -8.79 2.59 15.40
C ARG A 122 -8.53 3.64 14.32
N THR A 123 -9.02 4.85 14.56
CA THR A 123 -8.67 6.01 13.74
C THR A 123 -7.20 6.35 13.91
N GLN A 124 -6.54 6.73 12.82
CA GLN A 124 -5.16 7.15 12.82
C GLN A 124 -4.97 8.55 13.40
N ASP A 125 -3.78 8.80 13.92
CA ASP A 125 -3.35 10.15 14.29
C ASP A 125 -3.08 11.00 13.04
N PRO A 126 -3.55 12.26 12.99
CA PRO A 126 -3.26 13.15 11.87
C PRO A 126 -1.75 13.36 11.68
N GLY A 127 -1.28 13.26 10.43
CA GLY A 127 0.12 13.46 10.06
C GLY A 127 0.98 12.20 10.22
N LYS A 128 0.42 11.07 10.67
CA LYS A 128 1.09 9.76 10.70
C LYS A 128 1.60 9.40 9.30
N VAL A 129 2.76 8.77 9.24
CA VAL A 129 3.35 8.29 7.98
C VAL A 129 3.52 6.79 8.06
N VAL A 130 3.03 6.10 7.03
CA VAL A 130 3.15 4.64 6.91
C VAL A 130 3.94 4.34 5.65
N ILE A 131 4.89 3.42 5.73
CA ILE A 131 5.75 3.08 4.60
C ILE A 131 5.52 1.63 4.21
N LEU A 132 5.24 1.42 2.93
CA LEU A 132 5.09 0.10 2.34
C LEU A 132 6.37 -0.21 1.55
N THR A 133 7.04 -1.29 1.91
CA THR A 133 8.26 -1.78 1.25
C THR A 133 8.23 -3.30 1.16
N GLN A 134 8.87 -3.87 0.13
CA GLN A 134 9.05 -5.32 -0.01
C GLN A 134 10.20 -5.85 0.89
N GLY A 135 10.91 -4.96 1.59
CA GLY A 135 12.03 -5.28 2.47
C GLY A 135 13.37 -4.82 1.93
N ASN A 136 14.45 -5.33 2.53
CA ASN A 136 15.81 -4.98 2.11
C ASN A 136 16.09 -5.48 0.68
N GLY A 137 16.74 -4.64 -0.13
CA GLY A 137 17.00 -4.90 -1.55
C GLY A 137 15.88 -4.48 -2.51
N ALA A 138 14.72 -4.03 -1.99
CA ALA A 138 13.68 -3.44 -2.83
C ALA A 138 14.11 -2.05 -3.34
N GLN A 139 14.02 -1.84 -4.65
CA GLN A 139 14.29 -0.53 -5.25
C GLN A 139 13.16 0.47 -4.99
N HIS A 140 11.95 0.00 -4.68
CA HIS A 140 10.77 0.84 -4.50
C HIS A 140 10.22 0.78 -3.08
N ALA A 141 9.94 1.95 -2.51
CA ALA A 141 9.14 2.08 -1.30
C ALA A 141 8.07 3.16 -1.49
N ILE A 142 6.93 2.99 -0.84
CA ILE A 142 5.78 3.90 -0.93
C ILE A 142 5.57 4.50 0.44
N ALA A 143 5.81 5.81 0.58
CA ALA A 143 5.50 6.54 1.80
C ALA A 143 4.10 7.15 1.67
N ILE A 144 3.21 6.81 2.60
CA ILE A 144 1.84 7.32 2.66
C ILE A 144 1.77 8.28 3.84
N VAL A 145 1.56 9.56 3.53
CA VAL A 145 1.34 10.62 4.51
C VAL A 145 -0.16 10.73 4.76
N CYS A 146 -0.57 10.41 5.98
CA CYS A 146 -1.96 10.37 6.38
C CYS A 146 -2.40 11.68 7.01
N ASP A 147 -2.95 12.59 6.20
CA ASP A 147 -3.47 13.88 6.69
C ASP A 147 -4.99 13.85 6.95
N ALA A 148 -5.67 12.76 6.56
CA ALA A 148 -7.11 12.58 6.71
C ALA A 148 -7.53 12.52 8.20
N ILE A 149 -8.43 13.43 8.59
CA ILE A 149 -9.10 13.41 9.89
C ILE A 149 -10.00 12.17 9.95
N ASN A 150 -9.83 11.33 10.97
CA ASN A 150 -10.56 10.06 11.17
C ASN A 150 -10.30 8.98 10.10
N GLY A 151 -9.16 9.01 9.41
CA GLY A 151 -8.78 7.89 8.53
C GLY A 151 -8.49 6.60 9.31
N LEU A 152 -8.63 5.45 8.67
CA LEU A 152 -8.27 4.15 9.26
C LEU A 152 -6.76 4.04 9.48
N ASP A 153 -6.34 3.57 10.65
CA ASP A 153 -4.92 3.30 10.91
C ASP A 153 -4.43 2.08 10.11
N LEU A 154 -3.62 2.34 9.07
CA LEU A 154 -3.07 1.31 8.19
C LEU A 154 -2.16 0.32 8.91
N GLU A 155 -1.48 0.72 9.99
CA GLU A 155 -0.66 -0.21 10.79
C GLU A 155 -1.54 -1.13 11.63
N ALA A 156 -2.62 -0.59 12.22
CA ALA A 156 -3.61 -1.41 12.89
C ALA A 156 -4.32 -2.35 11.90
N LEU A 157 -4.51 -1.90 10.66
CA LEU A 157 -5.01 -2.72 9.56
C LEU A 157 -4.02 -3.83 9.16
N ALA A 158 -2.71 -3.60 9.28
CA ALA A 158 -1.70 -4.63 9.05
C ALA A 158 -1.50 -5.57 10.25
N SER A 159 -2.06 -5.23 11.43
CA SER A 159 -1.87 -6.02 12.65
C SER A 159 -2.54 -7.40 12.56
N PRO A 160 -1.82 -8.49 12.90
CA PRO A 160 -2.35 -9.85 12.86
C PRO A 160 -3.31 -10.15 14.02
N TYR A 161 -3.28 -9.37 15.11
CA TYR A 161 -4.11 -9.58 16.29
C TYR A 161 -5.26 -8.59 16.31
N ARG A 162 -6.46 -9.05 15.94
CA ARG A 162 -7.70 -8.29 16.09
C ARG A 162 -8.70 -9.10 16.92
N GLU A 163 -8.99 -8.64 18.12
CA GLU A 163 -10.05 -9.22 18.96
C GLU A 163 -11.41 -8.70 18.50
N LEU A 164 -11.92 -9.27 17.40
CA LEU A 164 -13.25 -8.94 16.91
C LEU A 164 -14.28 -9.80 17.65
N LYS A 165 -15.23 -9.14 18.31
CA LYS A 165 -16.33 -9.83 18.96
C LYS A 165 -17.29 -10.33 17.90
N SER A 166 -17.33 -11.66 17.71
CA SER A 166 -18.32 -12.27 16.81
C SER A 166 -19.73 -11.97 17.32
N GLN A 167 -20.48 -11.18 16.54
CA GLN A 167 -21.85 -10.83 16.89
C GLN A 167 -22.75 -12.06 16.76
N ALA A 168 -23.58 -12.33 17.78
CA ALA A 168 -24.50 -13.48 17.78
C ALA A 168 -25.44 -13.47 16.56
N PHE A 169 -25.80 -12.28 16.08
CA PHE A 169 -26.57 -12.08 14.86
C PHE A 169 -25.89 -12.68 13.63
N THR A 170 -24.63 -12.33 13.37
CA THR A 170 -23.86 -12.88 12.25
C THR A 170 -23.77 -14.40 12.35
N ARG A 171 -23.52 -14.95 13.55
CA ARG A 171 -23.44 -16.42 13.74
C ARG A 171 -24.74 -17.10 13.35
N MET A 172 -25.88 -16.55 13.80
CA MET A 172 -27.19 -17.07 13.44
C MET A 172 -27.46 -16.96 11.93
N CYS A 173 -27.19 -15.80 11.32
CA CYS A 173 -27.35 -15.62 9.88
C CYS A 173 -26.47 -16.57 9.07
N SER A 174 -25.21 -16.76 9.46
CA SER A 174 -24.30 -17.72 8.81
C SER A 174 -24.80 -19.16 8.91
N CYS A 175 -25.34 -19.57 10.06
CA CYS A 175 -25.95 -20.89 10.21
C CYS A 175 -27.18 -21.06 9.29
N LEU A 176 -28.08 -20.08 9.26
CA LEU A 176 -29.26 -20.11 8.39
C LEU A 176 -28.84 -20.16 6.92
N LEU A 177 -27.83 -19.39 6.55
CA LEU A 177 -27.31 -19.34 5.20
C LEU A 177 -26.65 -20.66 4.80
N ALA A 178 -25.91 -21.31 5.70
CA ALA A 178 -25.33 -22.62 5.48
C ALA A 178 -26.41 -23.69 5.26
N ILE A 179 -27.50 -23.66 6.05
CA ILE A 179 -28.65 -24.55 5.85
C ILE A 179 -29.30 -24.29 4.49
N ALA A 180 -29.51 -23.03 4.12
CA ALA A 180 -30.10 -22.67 2.83
C ALA A 180 -29.23 -23.10 1.64
N TRP A 181 -27.90 -22.96 1.73
CA TRP A 181 -26.95 -23.50 0.76
C TRP A 181 -27.02 -25.03 0.68
N LEU A 182 -27.12 -25.73 1.81
CA LEU A 182 -27.27 -27.19 1.83
C LEU A 182 -28.57 -27.63 1.15
N CYS A 183 -29.70 -26.97 1.45
CA CYS A 183 -30.97 -27.24 0.78
C CYS A 183 -30.87 -27.02 -0.74
N LEU A 184 -30.25 -25.91 -1.17
CA LEU A 184 -30.03 -25.62 -2.58
C LEU A 184 -29.21 -26.72 -3.27
N LEU A 185 -28.12 -27.18 -2.64
CA LEU A 185 -27.28 -28.26 -3.18
C LEU A 185 -28.05 -29.58 -3.28
N ILE A 186 -28.85 -29.94 -2.27
CA ILE A 186 -29.71 -31.13 -2.32
C ILE A 186 -30.69 -31.04 -3.50
N CYS A 187 -31.34 -29.89 -3.69
CA CYS A 187 -32.23 -29.66 -4.84
C CYS A 187 -31.51 -29.86 -6.19
N VAL A 188 -30.26 -29.41 -6.31
CA VAL A 188 -29.45 -29.59 -7.52
C VAL A 188 -29.06 -31.06 -7.72
N THR A 189 -28.72 -31.80 -6.66
CA THR A 189 -28.32 -33.21 -6.80
C THR A 189 -29.44 -34.14 -7.27
N GLY A 190 -30.69 -33.80 -6.95
CA GLY A 190 -31.87 -34.55 -7.42
C GLY A 190 -32.31 -34.20 -8.84
N TYR A 191 -31.62 -33.28 -9.51
CA TYR A 191 -32.00 -32.78 -10.83
C TYR A 191 -31.40 -33.62 -11.96
N SER A 192 -32.27 -34.23 -12.76
CA SER A 192 -31.90 -34.99 -13.96
C SER A 192 -32.05 -34.23 -15.27
N GLY A 193 -32.59 -33.00 -15.25
CA GLY A 193 -32.73 -32.15 -16.43
C GLY A 193 -31.40 -31.50 -16.83
N SER A 194 -31.39 -30.77 -17.95
CA SER A 194 -30.21 -30.28 -18.69
C SER A 194 -29.09 -29.66 -17.81
N THR A 195 -28.28 -30.53 -17.18
CA THR A 195 -27.29 -30.16 -16.15
C THR A 195 -26.16 -29.33 -16.74
N TRP A 196 -25.96 -29.42 -18.05
CA TRP A 196 -24.96 -28.65 -18.78
C TRP A 196 -25.14 -27.13 -18.62
N PHE A 197 -26.37 -26.62 -18.57
CA PHE A 197 -26.61 -25.18 -18.34
C PHE A 197 -26.17 -24.74 -16.94
N LEU A 198 -26.41 -25.57 -15.92
CA LEU A 198 -25.93 -25.31 -14.57
C LEU A 198 -24.39 -25.33 -14.51
N LEU A 199 -23.76 -26.28 -15.21
CA LEU A 199 -22.31 -26.37 -15.29
C LEU A 199 -21.71 -25.12 -15.96
N VAL A 200 -22.24 -24.71 -17.12
CA VAL A 200 -21.77 -23.51 -17.84
C VAL A 200 -21.94 -22.26 -16.98
N ASN A 201 -23.10 -22.10 -16.31
CA ASN A 201 -23.32 -20.98 -15.39
C ASN A 201 -22.33 -20.97 -14.23
N GLY A 202 -22.09 -22.12 -13.60
CA GLY A 202 -21.13 -22.26 -12.51
C GLY A 202 -19.71 -21.93 -12.95
N LEU A 203 -19.27 -22.47 -14.08
CA LEU A 203 -17.94 -22.20 -14.65
C LEU A 203 -17.76 -20.73 -14.99
N LEU A 204 -18.75 -20.08 -15.60
CA LEU A 204 -18.70 -18.65 -15.91
C LEU A 204 -18.44 -17.80 -14.67
N GLY A 205 -19.11 -18.11 -13.55
CA GLY A 205 -18.90 -17.41 -12.28
C GLY A 205 -17.52 -17.67 -11.67
N ILE A 206 -17.04 -18.93 -11.73
CA ILE A 206 -15.70 -19.29 -11.26
C ILE A 206 -14.63 -18.55 -12.06
N PHE A 207 -14.72 -18.53 -13.39
CA PHE A 207 -13.77 -17.81 -14.24
C PHE A 207 -13.78 -16.30 -13.96
N HIS A 208 -14.97 -15.71 -13.78
CA HIS A 208 -15.08 -14.30 -13.43
C HIS A 208 -14.41 -13.99 -12.10
N ASN A 209 -14.62 -14.81 -11.06
CA ASN A 209 -13.95 -14.65 -9.76
C ASN A 209 -12.42 -14.73 -9.87
N ILE A 210 -11.89 -15.64 -10.69
CA ILE A 210 -10.44 -15.76 -10.95
C ILE A 210 -9.90 -14.49 -11.60
N ILE A 211 -10.59 -13.98 -12.62
CA ILE A 211 -10.22 -12.73 -13.29
C ILE A 211 -10.23 -11.56 -12.29
N VAL A 212 -11.30 -11.42 -11.51
CA VAL A 212 -11.45 -10.34 -10.52
C VAL A 212 -10.35 -10.41 -9.44
N ALA A 213 -9.97 -11.61 -9.00
CA ALA A 213 -8.90 -11.80 -8.02
C ALA A 213 -7.50 -11.50 -8.59
N GLY A 214 -7.30 -11.77 -9.88
CA GLY A 214 -6.03 -11.57 -10.58
C GLY A 214 -5.80 -10.15 -11.10
N CYS A 215 -6.86 -9.41 -11.40
CA CYS A 215 -6.73 -8.07 -11.98
C CYS A 215 -6.15 -7.06 -10.96
N PRO A 216 -5.20 -6.21 -11.39
CA PRO A 216 -4.69 -5.14 -10.56
C PRO A 216 -5.77 -4.08 -10.31
N ARG A 217 -5.70 -3.40 -9.17
CA ARG A 217 -6.68 -2.39 -8.75
C ARG A 217 -6.01 -1.17 -8.14
N ASN A 218 -6.65 -0.02 -8.34
CA ASN A 218 -6.26 1.24 -7.72
C ASN A 218 -6.54 1.22 -6.21
N PRO A 219 -5.73 1.93 -5.39
CA PRO A 219 -5.98 2.15 -3.97
C PRO A 219 -7.42 2.58 -3.64
N SER A 220 -8.03 3.42 -4.48
CA SER A 220 -9.38 3.94 -4.26
C SER A 220 -10.47 2.85 -4.29
N ALA A 221 -10.23 1.73 -4.99
CA ALA A 221 -11.10 0.56 -4.98
C ALA A 221 -11.07 -0.19 -3.62
N TYR A 222 -10.11 0.11 -2.77
CA TYR A 222 -10.02 -0.39 -1.39
C TYR A 222 -10.46 0.67 -0.36
N GLY A 223 -10.94 1.83 -0.79
CA GLY A 223 -11.33 2.94 0.08
C GLY A 223 -10.15 3.77 0.60
N MET A 224 -9.06 3.80 -0.15
CA MET A 224 -7.88 4.63 0.11
C MET A 224 -7.66 5.59 -1.06
N ASP A 225 -7.94 6.87 -0.86
CA ASP A 225 -7.72 7.89 -1.88
C ASP A 225 -6.34 8.52 -1.71
N LEU A 226 -5.42 8.11 -2.58
CA LEU A 226 -4.02 8.53 -2.55
C LEU A 226 -3.75 9.53 -3.68
N VAL A 227 -3.17 10.67 -3.32
CA VAL A 227 -2.72 11.69 -4.26
C VAL A 227 -1.21 11.69 -4.28
N TYR A 228 -0.62 11.53 -5.48
CA TYR A 228 0.82 11.62 -5.64
C TYR A 228 1.33 13.02 -5.27
N GLU A 229 2.41 13.07 -4.50
CA GLU A 229 3.00 14.32 -4.04
C GLU A 229 4.40 14.52 -4.59
N LYS A 230 5.31 13.55 -4.35
CA LYS A 230 6.71 13.69 -4.74
C LYS A 230 7.44 12.35 -4.76
N THR A 231 8.47 12.24 -5.58
CA THR A 231 9.39 11.10 -5.58
C THR A 231 10.80 11.52 -5.21
N PHE A 232 11.47 10.70 -4.41
CA PHE A 232 12.87 10.82 -4.06
C PHE A 232 13.62 9.61 -4.61
N THR A 233 14.65 9.83 -5.41
CA THR A 233 15.45 8.74 -5.96
C THR A 233 16.90 9.17 -6.13
N ALA A 234 17.81 8.23 -5.87
CA ALA A 234 19.24 8.43 -6.04
C ALA A 234 19.95 7.09 -6.24
N ARG A 235 21.21 7.14 -6.67
CA ARG A 235 22.10 5.97 -6.78
C ARG A 235 22.38 5.31 -5.43
N LYS A 236 22.58 6.11 -4.37
CA LYS A 236 22.88 5.62 -3.02
C LYS A 236 21.62 5.68 -2.15
N VAL A 237 21.30 4.57 -1.48
CA VAL A 237 20.14 4.47 -0.59
C VAL A 237 20.20 5.52 0.53
N MET A 238 21.36 5.70 1.16
CA MET A 238 21.53 6.67 2.26
C MET A 238 21.23 8.12 1.84
N THR A 239 21.52 8.48 0.58
CA THR A 239 21.17 9.81 0.05
C THR A 239 19.66 9.99 -0.01
N VAL A 240 18.92 8.98 -0.48
CA VAL A 240 17.45 9.02 -0.52
C VAL A 240 16.87 9.13 0.89
N LEU A 241 17.41 8.38 1.85
CA LEU A 241 16.96 8.45 3.24
C LEU A 241 17.20 9.84 3.85
N ALA A 242 18.33 10.47 3.55
CA ALA A 242 18.63 11.82 4.00
C ALA A 242 17.74 12.90 3.35
N ASP A 243 17.42 12.74 2.06
CA ASP A 243 16.49 13.61 1.35
C ASP A 243 15.07 13.48 1.91
N LEU A 244 14.66 12.25 2.25
CA LEU A 244 13.39 11.99 2.93
C LEU A 244 13.31 12.60 4.33
N GLU A 245 14.40 12.52 5.09
CA GLU A 245 14.48 13.17 6.40
C GLU A 245 14.39 14.70 6.24
N SER A 246 15.10 15.27 5.25
CA SER A 246 14.99 16.71 4.95
C SER A 246 13.57 17.11 4.55
N TYR A 247 12.82 16.22 3.90
CA TYR A 247 11.44 16.43 3.52
C TYR A 247 10.47 16.37 4.70
N LYS A 248 10.53 15.32 5.54
CA LYS A 248 9.66 15.16 6.70
C LYS A 248 10.39 14.49 7.87
N PRO A 249 10.28 15.02 9.11
CA PRO A 249 10.86 14.42 10.30
C PRO A 249 10.55 12.95 10.49
N ARG A 250 11.60 12.18 10.81
CA ARG A 250 11.61 10.73 11.08
C ARG A 250 11.25 9.83 9.90
N LEU A 251 10.95 10.40 8.73
CA LEU A 251 10.59 9.62 7.55
C LEU A 251 11.79 8.79 7.05
N GLY A 252 12.94 9.43 6.89
CA GLY A 252 14.17 8.75 6.49
C GLY A 252 14.68 7.83 7.60
N ALA A 253 14.70 8.32 8.84
CA ALA A 253 15.21 7.59 9.99
C ALA A 253 14.46 6.25 10.22
N SER A 254 13.14 6.22 9.99
CA SER A 254 12.32 5.00 10.14
C SER A 254 12.70 3.87 9.18
N LEU A 255 13.31 4.20 8.04
CA LEU A 255 13.72 3.23 7.01
C LEU A 255 15.15 2.73 7.18
N VAL A 256 15.97 3.42 7.99
CA VAL A 256 17.37 3.04 8.20
C VAL A 256 17.49 1.59 8.67
N PRO A 257 16.75 1.11 9.70
CA PRO A 257 16.87 -0.26 10.16
C PRO A 257 16.46 -1.31 9.10
N THR A 258 15.58 -0.93 8.16
CA THR A 258 15.11 -1.84 7.10
C THR A 258 16.16 -2.05 6.02
N PHE A 259 16.86 -0.99 5.59
CA PHE A 259 17.85 -1.06 4.51
C PHE A 259 19.28 -1.28 5.00
N PHE A 260 19.57 -0.85 6.22
CA PHE A 260 20.89 -0.97 6.86
C PHE A 260 20.76 -1.65 8.22
N PRO A 261 20.54 -2.98 8.27
CA PRO A 261 20.43 -3.73 9.53
C PRO A 261 21.77 -3.90 10.26
N GLY A 262 22.90 -3.57 9.61
CA GLY A 262 24.24 -3.66 10.17
C GLY A 262 24.73 -2.34 10.78
N GLU A 263 26.02 -2.29 11.10
CA GLU A 263 26.66 -1.07 11.62
C GLU A 263 26.75 0.02 10.53
N LEU A 264 26.45 1.25 10.93
CA LEU A 264 26.52 2.43 10.07
C LEU A 264 27.90 3.07 10.09
N LEU A 265 28.17 3.86 9.05
CA LEU A 265 29.18 4.92 9.02
C LEU A 265 29.28 5.67 10.36
N LYS A 266 30.45 5.88 10.99
CA LYS A 266 30.55 6.82 12.14
C LYS A 266 29.92 8.19 11.82
N ARG A 267 30.11 8.66 10.59
CA ARG A 267 29.46 9.84 10.03
C ARG A 267 27.94 9.72 9.92
N GLU A 268 27.45 8.57 9.46
CA GLU A 268 26.02 8.33 9.29
C GLU A 268 25.34 8.28 10.66
N VAL A 269 25.98 7.66 11.66
CA VAL A 269 25.55 7.71 13.07
C VAL A 269 25.42 9.17 13.52
N LYS A 270 26.46 9.99 13.32
CA LYS A 270 26.44 11.43 13.63
C LYS A 270 25.30 12.17 12.92
N PHE A 271 25.04 11.86 11.64
CA PHE A 271 23.94 12.42 10.87
C PHE A 271 22.57 12.07 11.48
N TRP A 272 22.35 10.80 11.82
CA TRP A 272 21.09 10.33 12.39
C TRP A 272 20.88 10.79 13.84
N GLU A 273 21.94 10.91 14.63
CA GLU A 273 21.89 11.53 15.97
C GLU A 273 21.52 13.02 15.89
N TYR A 274 22.03 13.74 14.88
CA TYR A 274 21.60 15.11 14.59
C TYR A 274 20.14 15.16 14.17
N ALA A 275 19.72 14.27 13.27
CA ALA A 275 18.33 14.15 12.82
C ALA A 275 17.38 13.93 14.01
N GLU A 276 17.71 13.00 14.91
CA GLU A 276 16.89 12.67 16.07
C GLU A 276 16.80 13.84 17.06
N ARG A 277 17.92 14.50 17.38
CA ARG A 277 17.93 15.69 18.24
C ARG A 277 17.08 16.81 17.65
N ARG A 278 17.17 17.03 16.34
CA ARG A 278 16.35 18.03 15.65
C ARG A 278 14.89 17.64 15.57
N ALA A 279 14.56 16.37 15.40
CA ALA A 279 13.19 15.91 15.37
C ALA A 279 12.51 16.14 16.73
N LYS A 280 13.23 15.87 17.83
CA LYS A 280 12.75 16.18 19.19
C LYS A 280 12.55 17.69 19.41
N ALA A 281 13.49 18.52 18.94
CA ALA A 281 13.35 19.97 19.00
C ALA A 281 12.16 20.46 18.17
N PHE A 282 12.00 19.95 16.95
CA PHE A 282 10.89 20.28 16.05
C PHE A 282 9.53 19.86 16.62
N GLU A 283 9.44 18.70 17.28
CA GLU A 283 8.20 18.29 17.97
C GLU A 283 7.86 19.19 19.16
N GLY A 284 8.88 19.65 19.89
CA GLY A 284 8.72 20.68 20.93
C GLY A 284 8.22 21.99 20.34
N ASP A 285 8.92 22.50 19.33
CA ASP A 285 8.59 23.74 18.63
C ASP A 285 7.23 23.66 17.94
N ALA A 286 6.85 22.52 17.36
CA ALA A 286 5.57 22.32 16.70
C ALA A 286 4.39 22.31 17.69
N LYS A 287 4.58 21.79 18.92
CA LYS A 287 3.58 21.94 19.98
C LYS A 287 3.39 23.41 20.33
N THR A 288 4.49 24.13 20.54
CA THR A 288 4.47 25.57 20.84
C THR A 288 3.93 26.41 19.65
N ALA A 289 4.23 26.02 18.42
CA ALA A 289 3.79 26.70 17.21
C ALA A 289 2.32 26.43 16.88
N LYS A 290 1.81 25.24 17.22
CA LYS A 290 0.37 24.92 17.18
C LYS A 290 -0.41 25.76 18.20
N GLU A 291 0.19 26.03 19.36
CA GLU A 291 -0.35 26.99 20.33
C GLU A 291 -0.26 28.44 19.82
N ALA A 292 0.82 28.79 19.11
CA ALA A 292 1.06 30.13 18.55
C ALA A 292 0.49 30.38 17.13
N LYS A 293 -0.18 29.39 16.51
CA LYS A 293 -0.65 29.39 15.11
C LYS A 293 0.42 29.78 14.07
N SER A 294 1.69 29.45 14.30
CA SER A 294 2.77 29.67 13.34
C SER A 294 3.22 28.35 12.72
N MET A 295 3.71 28.39 11.48
CA MET A 295 4.27 27.21 10.82
C MET A 295 5.76 27.10 11.18
N PRO A 296 6.25 25.95 11.67
CA PRO A 296 7.67 25.79 11.98
C PRO A 296 8.52 25.89 10.70
N LEU A 297 9.71 26.48 10.82
CA LEU A 297 10.61 26.72 9.68
C LEU A 297 11.08 25.39 9.05
N PRO A 298 11.33 25.36 7.72
CA PRO A 298 11.91 24.20 7.06
C PRO A 298 13.30 23.90 7.65
N TRP A 299 13.52 22.64 8.03
CA TRP A 299 14.75 22.23 8.70
C TRP A 299 15.82 21.78 7.70
N LYS A 300 17.03 22.36 7.79
CA LYS A 300 18.16 22.00 6.93
C LYS A 300 18.99 20.88 7.56
N MET A 301 19.17 19.79 6.82
CA MET A 301 20.02 18.67 7.19
C MET A 301 21.48 18.90 6.75
N PRO A 302 22.48 18.34 7.47
CA PRO A 302 23.87 18.41 7.06
C PRO A 302 24.12 17.58 5.78
N PRO A 303 25.00 18.02 4.87
CA PRO A 303 25.24 17.30 3.62
C PRO A 303 25.98 15.96 3.82
N LEU A 304 25.58 14.92 3.07
CA LEU A 304 26.21 13.60 3.07
C LEU A 304 27.19 13.36 1.89
N GLU A 305 27.76 14.40 1.28
CA GLU A 305 28.63 14.25 0.09
C GLU A 305 30.13 14.00 0.37
N GLY A 306 30.66 12.88 -0.16
CA GLY A 306 32.09 12.53 -0.26
C GLY A 306 32.65 11.73 0.93
N ASP A 307 33.72 10.97 0.71
CA ASP A 307 34.32 10.04 1.68
C ASP A 307 35.65 10.61 2.25
N GLY A 308 35.90 10.49 3.56
CA GLY A 308 37.19 10.82 4.21
C GLY A 308 37.11 11.64 5.53
N GLU A 309 38.09 11.45 6.42
CA GLU A 309 38.14 12.05 7.78
C GLU A 309 37.98 13.59 7.82
N ALA A 310 38.49 14.30 6.81
CA ALA A 310 38.43 15.75 6.74
C ALA A 310 37.00 16.31 6.68
N LYS A 311 36.06 15.54 6.11
CA LYS A 311 34.64 15.93 6.02
C LYS A 311 33.83 15.51 7.24
N ASP A 312 34.26 14.45 7.93
CA ASP A 312 33.69 14.05 9.22
C ASP A 312 33.92 15.14 10.29
N ILE A 313 35.08 15.81 10.23
CA ILE A 313 35.41 16.97 11.07
C ILE A 313 34.52 18.18 10.75
N GLN A 314 34.12 18.39 9.48
CA GLN A 314 33.22 19.49 9.09
C GLN A 314 31.79 19.29 9.62
N LEU A 315 31.27 18.06 9.66
CA LEU A 315 29.97 17.79 10.31
C LEU A 315 30.02 18.12 11.82
N THR A 316 31.11 17.78 12.48
CA THR A 316 31.31 18.06 13.91
C THR A 316 31.50 19.55 14.20
N SER A 317 32.24 20.29 13.36
CA SER A 317 32.55 21.72 13.59
C SER A 317 31.43 22.69 13.19
N VAL A 318 30.70 22.41 12.11
CA VAL A 318 29.64 23.30 11.58
C VAL A 318 28.29 23.04 12.24
N TYR A 319 28.01 21.78 12.61
CA TYR A 319 26.70 21.38 13.15
C TYR A 319 26.74 20.93 14.63
N GLY A 320 27.89 21.06 15.30
CA GLY A 320 28.02 20.79 16.74
C GLY A 320 27.76 19.33 17.12
N ILE A 321 28.10 18.37 16.24
CA ILE A 321 27.91 16.94 16.49
C ILE A 321 29.14 16.39 17.22
N GLN A 322 29.09 16.40 18.56
CA GLN A 322 30.17 15.91 19.43
C GLN A 322 30.47 14.42 19.19
N ASP A 323 31.74 14.07 19.34
CA ASP A 323 32.23 12.70 19.19
C ASP A 323 31.87 11.86 20.43
N PRO A 324 31.14 10.74 20.31
CA PRO A 324 30.74 9.92 21.45
C PRO A 324 31.94 9.30 22.21
N SER A 325 33.11 9.24 21.58
CA SER A 325 34.39 8.84 22.20
C SER A 325 34.90 9.82 23.26
N ALA A 326 34.40 11.07 23.30
CA ALA A 326 34.91 12.10 24.19
C ALA A 326 34.21 12.17 25.56
N VAL A 327 33.21 11.31 25.82
CA VAL A 327 32.41 11.33 27.06
C VAL A 327 32.86 10.27 28.09
N THR A 328 33.87 9.45 27.76
CA THR A 328 34.47 8.47 28.70
C THR A 328 35.84 8.92 29.20
N SER A 329 35.91 10.11 29.79
CA SER A 329 37.02 10.49 30.68
C SER A 329 36.64 11.68 31.56
N VAL A 330 35.76 11.47 32.55
CA VAL A 330 35.77 12.21 33.82
C VAL A 330 35.40 11.25 34.95
#